data_AF-A0A1H1H071-F1
#
_entry.id   AF-A0A1H1H071-F1
#
_cell.length_a   1.000
_cell.length_b   1.000
_cell.length_c   1.000
_cell.angle_alpha   90.00
_cell.angle_beta   90.00
_cell.angle_gamma   90.00
#
_symmetry.space_group_name_H-M   'P 1'
#
loop_
_entity.id
_entity.type
_entity.pdbx_description
1 polymer ?
#
loop_
_entity_poly.entity_id
_entity_poly.type
_entity_poly.pdbx_seq_one_letter_code
_entity_poly.pdbx_strand_id
1 'polypeptide(L)'
;MKRNNELVTKILKMLEDSDRRSLSIDTIRATIAGDDKVKRDEVTHHVYIMGDVGYLNISEPAAIRLTWQGHDQLRPNYLATQVSGLSV
;
A
#
# COMPACT_ATOMS: atom_id res chain seq x y z
N MET A 1 5.70 16.26 -7.02
CA MET A 1 4.41 15.62 -7.36
C MET A 1 3.48 15.69 -6.15
N LYS A 2 2.16 15.70 -6.34
CA LYS A 2 1.18 15.64 -5.24
C LYS A 2 0.94 14.17 -4.87
N ARG A 3 0.59 13.91 -3.60
CA ARG A 3 0.20 12.57 -3.11
C ARG A 3 -0.99 12.04 -3.92
N ASN A 4 -0.82 10.88 -4.56
CA ASN A 4 -1.89 10.20 -5.29
C ASN A 4 -2.53 9.12 -4.39
N ASN A 5 -3.62 9.47 -3.71
CA ASN A 5 -4.27 8.57 -2.74
C ASN A 5 -4.86 7.30 -3.39
N GLU A 6 -5.28 7.38 -4.65
CA GLU A 6 -5.77 6.21 -5.40
C GLU A 6 -4.62 5.22 -5.63
N LEU A 7 -3.45 5.74 -6.05
CA LEU A 7 -2.27 4.92 -6.27
C LEU A 7 -1.78 4.27 -4.97
N VAL A 8 -1.77 5.02 -3.86
CA VAL A 8 -1.42 4.48 -2.53
C VAL A 8 -2.37 3.33 -2.17
N THR A 9 -3.68 3.53 -2.30
CA THR A 9 -4.68 2.50 -1.99
C THR A 9 -4.50 1.27 -2.89
N LYS A 10 -4.21 1.47 -4.18
CA LYS A 10 -3.97 0.38 -5.14
C LYS A 10 -2.74 -0.45 -4.78
N ILE A 11 -1.64 0.19 -4.36
CA ILE A 11 -0.42 -0.50 -3.91
C ILE A 11 -0.70 -1.30 -2.62
N LEU A 12 -1.37 -0.68 -1.65
CA LEU A 12 -1.69 -1.33 -0.38
C LEU A 12 -2.60 -2.55 -0.60
N LYS A 13 -3.68 -2.41 -1.37
CA LYS A 13 -4.58 -3.53 -1.70
C LYS A 13 -3.86 -4.66 -2.43
N MET A 14 -3.01 -4.33 -3.41
CA MET A 14 -2.22 -5.33 -4.13
C MET A 14 -1.33 -6.16 -3.19
N LEU A 15 -0.76 -5.55 -2.15
CA LEU A 15 0.03 -6.26 -1.15
C LEU A 15 -0.85 -7.06 -0.17
N GLU A 16 -2.03 -6.57 0.18
CA GLU A 16 -2.98 -7.24 1.07
C GLU A 16 -3.61 -8.48 0.40
N ASP A 17 -3.97 -8.35 -0.88
CA ASP A 17 -4.57 -9.43 -1.68
C ASP A 17 -3.54 -10.47 -2.16
N SER A 18 -2.24 -10.23 -1.93
CA SER A 18 -1.21 -11.16 -2.34
C SER A 18 -1.08 -12.31 -1.34
N ASP A 19 -1.17 -13.55 -1.82
CA ASP A 19 -0.82 -14.75 -1.04
C ASP A 19 0.67 -14.82 -0.65
N ARG A 20 1.49 -13.87 -1.13
CA ARG A 20 2.92 -13.81 -0.85
C ARG A 20 3.20 -12.92 0.34
N ARG A 21 4.13 -13.36 1.18
CA ARG A 21 4.64 -12.58 2.34
C ARG A 21 5.22 -11.21 1.96
N SER A 22 5.71 -11.08 0.73
CA SER A 22 6.29 -9.85 0.19
C SER A 22 6.27 -9.86 -1.34
N LEU A 23 6.25 -8.68 -1.94
CA LEU A 23 6.40 -8.48 -3.38
C LEU A 23 7.66 -7.68 -3.70
N SER A 24 8.22 -7.87 -4.90
CA SER A 24 9.28 -7.02 -5.40
C SER A 24 8.72 -5.73 -6.01
N ILE A 25 9.55 -4.67 -6.04
CA ILE A 25 9.16 -3.43 -6.70
C ILE A 25 8.91 -3.61 -8.21
N ASP A 26 9.59 -4.55 -8.86
CA ASP A 26 9.30 -4.96 -10.24
C ASP A 26 7.89 -5.51 -10.40
N THR A 27 7.46 -6.36 -9.47
CA THR A 27 6.11 -6.92 -9.49
C THR A 27 5.06 -5.82 -9.37
N ILE A 28 5.25 -4.91 -8.40
CA ILE A 28 4.33 -3.78 -8.16
C ILE A 28 4.26 -2.88 -9.41
N ARG A 29 5.41 -2.54 -10.00
CA ARG A 29 5.49 -1.75 -11.23
C ARG A 29 4.77 -2.42 -12.40
N ALA A 30 5.06 -3.69 -12.65
CA ALA A 30 4.47 -4.44 -13.76
C ALA A 30 2.94 -4.52 -13.63
N THR A 31 2.42 -4.79 -12.43
CA THR A 31 0.98 -4.91 -12.19
C THR A 31 0.25 -3.58 -12.27
N ILE A 32 0.84 -2.48 -11.76
CA ILE A 32 0.13 -1.19 -11.69
C ILE A 32 0.30 -0.35 -12.95
N ALA A 33 1.52 -0.29 -13.48
CA ALA A 33 1.90 0.61 -14.56
C ALA A 33 2.00 -0.08 -15.93
N GLY A 34 2.09 -1.42 -15.98
CA GLY A 34 2.35 -2.14 -17.23
C GLY A 34 3.67 -1.66 -17.85
N ASP A 35 3.65 -1.29 -19.13
CA ASP A 35 4.81 -0.81 -19.89
C ASP A 35 5.01 0.71 -19.91
N ASP A 36 4.13 1.46 -19.24
CA ASP A 36 4.23 2.92 -19.17
C ASP A 36 5.37 3.34 -18.23
N LYS A 37 6.48 3.82 -18.82
CA LYS A 37 7.68 4.25 -18.09
C LYS A 37 7.39 5.37 -17.08
N VAL A 38 6.57 6.35 -17.45
CA VAL A 38 6.25 7.49 -16.57
C VAL A 38 5.49 6.99 -15.35
N LYS A 39 4.52 6.08 -15.55
CA LYS A 39 3.80 5.45 -14.44
C LYS A 39 4.69 4.55 -13.59
N ARG A 40 5.67 3.85 -14.18
CA ARG A 40 6.64 3.04 -13.41
C ARG A 40 7.47 3.91 -12.46
N ASP A 41 7.90 5.08 -12.92
CA ASP A 41 8.63 6.05 -12.09
C ASP A 41 7.74 6.62 -10.98
N GLU A 42 6.48 6.93 -11.29
CA GLU A 42 5.49 7.38 -10.31
C GLU A 42 5.20 6.32 -9.22
N VAL A 43 5.03 5.05 -9.62
CA VAL A 43 4.86 3.91 -8.70
C VAL A 43 6.07 3.78 -7.79
N THR A 44 7.27 3.82 -8.37
CA THR A 44 8.53 3.72 -7.62
C THR A 44 8.63 4.81 -6.56
N HIS A 45 8.34 6.05 -6.96
CA HIS A 45 8.36 7.19 -6.05
C HIS A 45 7.36 7.04 -4.89
N HIS A 46 6.13 6.59 -5.17
CA HIS A 46 5.13 6.37 -4.13
C HIS A 46 5.49 5.23 -3.20
N VAL A 47 6.07 4.14 -3.70
CA VAL A 47 6.54 3.01 -2.87
C VAL A 47 7.57 3.50 -1.84
N TYR A 48 8.54 4.32 -2.25
CA TYR A 48 9.54 4.86 -1.31
C TYR A 48 8.91 5.80 -0.28
N ILE A 49 8.05 6.72 -0.69
CA ILE A 49 7.31 7.59 0.25
C ILE A 49 6.50 6.75 1.25
N MET A 50 5.82 5.70 0.78
CA MET A 50 5.05 4.79 1.63
C MET A 50 5.94 4.02 2.61
N GLY A 51 7.19 3.72 2.23
CA GLY A 51 8.21 3.18 3.13
C GLY A 51 8.60 4.19 4.21
N ASP A 52 8.90 5.42 3.81
CA ASP A 52 9.34 6.50 4.72
C ASP A 52 8.28 6.84 5.79
N VAL A 53 6.99 6.79 5.43
CA VAL A 53 5.88 7.04 6.37
C VAL A 53 5.43 5.80 7.13
N GLY A 54 6.09 4.66 6.92
CA GLY A 54 5.88 3.43 7.68
C GLY A 54 4.70 2.57 7.23
N TYR A 55 4.09 2.82 6.07
CA TYR A 55 3.05 1.93 5.52
C TYR A 55 3.63 0.64 4.92
N LEU A 56 4.87 0.72 4.42
CA LEU A 56 5.59 -0.40 3.85
C LEU A 56 6.89 -0.63 4.61
N ASN A 57 7.29 -1.89 4.73
CA ASN A 57 8.65 -2.24 5.10
C ASN A 57 9.36 -2.73 3.83
N ILE A 58 10.44 -2.03 3.47
CA ILE A 58 11.27 -2.31 2.30
C ILE A 58 12.58 -2.88 2.82
N SER A 59 12.84 -4.14 2.52
CA SER A 59 14.03 -4.89 2.98
C SER A 59 14.85 -5.40 1.80
N GLU A 60 16.15 -5.60 1.98
CA GLU A 60 16.98 -6.18 0.93
C GLU A 60 16.69 -7.68 0.73
N PRO A 61 16.68 -8.18 -0.53
CA PRO A 61 17.00 -7.49 -1.78
C PRO A 61 15.74 -6.96 -2.52
N ALA A 62 15.09 -5.94 -1.96
CA ALA A 62 13.85 -5.29 -2.45
C ALA A 62 12.54 -6.06 -2.21
N ALA A 63 12.46 -6.79 -1.09
CA ALA A 63 11.21 -7.35 -0.59
C ALA A 63 10.37 -6.25 0.11
N ILE A 64 9.18 -6.00 -0.44
CA ILE A 64 8.22 -5.01 0.06
C ILE A 64 7.07 -5.76 0.72
N ARG A 65 6.77 -5.41 1.97
CA ARG A 65 5.64 -5.96 2.75
C ARG A 65 4.83 -4.84 3.38
N LEU A 66 3.55 -5.10 3.61
CA LEU A 66 2.70 -4.25 4.44
C LEU A 66 3.20 -4.24 5.88
N THR A 67 3.12 -3.07 6.51
CA THR A 67 3.16 -2.95 7.96
C THR A 67 1.74 -2.99 8.53
N TRP A 68 1.60 -3.09 9.84
CA TRP A 68 0.31 -2.93 10.51
C TRP A 68 -0.36 -1.59 10.17
N GLN A 69 0.42 -0.51 10.17
CA GLN A 69 -0.07 0.82 9.79
C GLN A 69 -0.56 0.84 8.33
N GLY A 70 0.09 0.11 7.42
CA GLY A 70 -0.36 -0.06 6.03
C GLY A 70 -1.70 -0.78 5.94
N HIS A 71 -1.91 -1.85 6.71
CA HIS A 71 -3.21 -2.54 6.79
C HIS A 71 -4.30 -1.63 7.37
N ASP A 72 -3.99 -0.84 8.38
CA ASP A 72 -4.96 0.05 9.00
C ASP A 72 -5.46 1.15 8.04
N GLN A 73 -4.64 1.55 7.06
CA GLN A 73 -5.09 2.48 6.01
C GLN A 73 -6.14 1.88 5.06
N LEU A 74 -6.20 0.56 4.93
CA LEU A 74 -7.18 -0.13 4.09
C LEU A 74 -8.52 -0.35 4.80
N ARG A 75 -8.52 -0.28 6.14
CA ARG A 75 -9.74 -0.47 6.93
C ARG A 75 -10.54 0.82 6.97
N PRO A 76 -11.83 0.81 6.56
CA PRO A 76 -12.70 1.94 6.81
C PRO A 76 -12.85 2.09 8.32
N ASN A 77 -12.42 3.24 8.87
CA ASN A 77 -12.56 3.68 10.26
C ASN A 77 -13.30 2.67 11.18
N TYR A 78 -12.56 1.70 11.72
CA TYR A 78 -13.13 0.66 12.62
C TYR A 78 -13.77 1.27 13.89
N LEU A 79 -13.49 2.55 14.18
CA LEU A 79 -14.03 3.31 15.31
C LEU A 79 -15.41 3.94 15.06
N ALA A 80 -15.96 3.91 13.83
CA ALA A 80 -17.29 4.45 13.56
C ALA A 80 -18.44 3.46 13.82
N THR A 81 -18.14 2.17 13.98
CA THR A 81 -19.17 1.10 14.01
C THR A 81 -19.45 0.54 15.41
N GLN A 82 -18.68 0.89 16.45
CA GLN A 82 -18.91 0.36 17.81
C GLN A 82 -19.73 1.26 18.74
N VAL A 83 -20.03 2.51 18.37
CA VAL A 83 -20.80 3.43 19.23
C VAL A 83 -22.32 3.40 19.02
N SER A 84 -22.83 2.60 18.07
CA SER A 84 -24.28 2.48 17.82
C SER A 84 -24.94 1.28 18.50
N GLY A 85 -24.20 0.54 19.35
CA GLY A 85 -24.64 -0.76 19.87
C GLY A 85 -24.82 -0.88 21.39
N LEU A 86 -24.67 0.19 22.16
CA LEU A 86 -24.91 0.16 23.61
C LEU A 86 -26.06 1.08 23.98
N SER A 87 -27.28 0.56 23.83
CA SER A 87 -28.43 0.95 24.63
C SER A 87 -28.84 -0.26 25.46
N VAL A 88 -28.42 -0.28 26.73
CA VAL A 88 -29.14 -0.88 27.85
C VAL A 88 -28.90 0.00 29.07
#